data_AF-A0A5K0XDT9-F1
#
_entry.id   AF-A0A5K0XDT9-F1
#
_cell.length_a   1.000
_cell.length_b   1.000
_cell.length_c   1.000
_cell.angle_alpha   90.00
_cell.angle_beta   90.00
_cell.angle_gamma   90.00
#
_symmetry.space_group_name_H-M   'P 1'
#
loop_
_entity.id
_entity.type
_entity.pdbx_description
1 polymer ?
#
loop_
_entity_poly.entity_id
_entity_poly.type
_entity_poly.pdbx_seq_one_letter_code
_entity_poly.pdbx_strand_id
1 'polypeptide(L)'
;TLKKRFVHQEMRSQGIEESKLQLLTDVSGAFQPGVLTALVGVSGAGKTTLMDVLAGRKTGGYIEGSVYISGYPKRQDTFARVSGYCEQNDIHSPYVTVYESLVYSAWLRLSSDVKSDTRK
;
A
#
# COMPACT_ATOMS: atom_id res chain seq x y z
N THR A 1 -14.54 -21.26 0.98
CA THR A 1 -13.36 -22.10 0.70
C THR A 1 -12.52 -21.49 -0.40
N LEU A 2 -11.48 -20.73 -0.03
CA LEU A 2 -10.45 -20.21 -0.96
C LEU A 2 -9.10 -20.39 -0.28
N LYS A 3 -8.34 -21.40 -0.74
CA LYS A 3 -6.99 -21.73 -0.26
C LYS A 3 -5.98 -20.90 -1.05
N LYS A 4 -5.41 -19.84 -0.47
CA LYS A 4 -4.14 -19.27 -0.95
C LYS A 4 -3.03 -19.74 -0.01
N ARG A 5 -2.56 -20.96 -0.29
CA ARG A 5 -1.50 -21.66 0.44
C ARG A 5 -0.15 -21.19 -0.14
N PHE A 6 0.33 -20.03 0.29
CA PHE A 6 1.70 -19.60 -0.04
C PHE A 6 2.67 -20.24 0.94
N VAL A 7 3.04 -21.48 0.65
CA VAL A 7 4.31 -22.06 1.13
C VAL A 7 5.07 -22.44 -0.13
N HIS A 8 6.14 -21.69 -0.43
CA HIS A 8 7.03 -22.01 -1.54
C HIS A 8 7.64 -23.40 -1.30
N GLN A 9 7.76 -24.22 -2.33
CA GLN A 9 8.25 -25.59 -2.22
C GLN A 9 9.67 -25.66 -1.61
N GLU A 10 10.50 -24.61 -1.80
CA GLU A 10 11.78 -24.41 -1.10
C GLU A 10 11.67 -24.31 0.44
N MET A 11 10.63 -23.70 0.99
CA MET A 11 10.54 -23.50 2.45
C MET A 11 10.25 -24.81 3.19
N ARG A 12 9.67 -25.80 2.49
CA ARG A 12 9.43 -27.15 3.01
C ARG A 12 10.69 -28.01 3.01
N SER A 13 11.64 -27.79 2.09
CA SER A 13 12.90 -28.54 2.09
C SER A 13 13.86 -28.06 3.19
N GLN A 14 13.62 -26.88 3.77
CA GLN A 14 14.39 -26.30 4.88
C GLN A 14 13.79 -26.58 6.27
N GLY A 15 12.81 -27.48 6.39
CA GLY A 15 12.29 -27.94 7.68
C GLY A 15 11.29 -27.02 8.38
N ILE A 16 10.72 -26.03 7.68
CA ILE A 16 9.67 -25.17 8.24
C ILE A 16 8.33 -25.91 8.18
N GLU A 17 7.93 -26.53 9.30
CA GLU A 17 6.61 -27.17 9.47
C GLU A 17 5.45 -26.18 9.60
N GLU A 18 5.74 -24.92 9.94
CA GLU A 18 4.71 -23.91 10.14
C GLU A 18 4.02 -23.54 8.83
N SER A 19 2.71 -23.73 8.80
CA SER A 19 1.85 -23.41 7.66
C SER A 19 1.67 -21.90 7.41
N LYS A 20 2.27 -21.04 8.25
CA LYS A 20 2.13 -19.59 8.24
C LYS A 20 3.50 -18.94 8.23
N LEU A 21 3.72 -18.02 7.28
CA LEU A 21 4.94 -17.21 7.21
C LEU A 21 4.67 -15.86 7.88
N GLN A 22 5.43 -15.56 8.93
CA GLN A 22 5.39 -14.26 9.58
C GLN A 22 6.28 -13.26 8.81
N LEU A 23 5.67 -12.19 8.31
CA LEU A 23 6.36 -11.20 7.45
C LEU A 23 6.78 -9.93 8.19
N LEU A 24 6.06 -9.57 9.25
CA LEU A 24 6.30 -8.40 10.09
C LEU A 24 6.08 -8.83 11.54
N THR A 25 6.89 -8.30 12.45
CA THR A 25 6.85 -8.62 13.89
C THR A 25 6.97 -7.33 14.66
N ASP A 26 6.01 -7.09 15.56
CA ASP A 26 6.04 -5.99 16.55
C ASP A 26 6.48 -4.63 16.01
N VAL A 27 5.91 -4.24 14.86
CA VAL A 27 6.21 -2.96 14.23
C VAL A 27 5.38 -1.85 14.87
N SER A 28 6.04 -0.80 15.33
CA SER A 28 5.42 0.44 15.81
C SER A 28 6.06 1.65 15.15
N GLY A 29 5.28 2.74 14.99
CA GLY A 29 5.76 3.97 14.38
C GLY A 29 4.69 5.05 14.33
N ALA A 30 5.14 6.30 14.16
CA ALA A 30 4.28 7.47 14.01
C ALA A 30 4.85 8.38 12.92
N PHE A 31 3.95 8.96 12.12
CA PHE A 31 4.30 9.84 10.99
C PHE A 31 3.67 11.21 11.23
N GLN A 32 4.49 12.26 11.21
CA GLN A 32 4.02 13.62 11.48
C GLN A 32 3.69 14.36 10.17
N PRO A 33 2.60 15.15 10.14
CA PRO A 33 2.29 16.01 9.00
C PRO A 33 3.46 16.95 8.68
N GLY A 34 3.75 17.13 7.38
CA GLY A 34 4.83 17.99 6.90
C GLY A 34 6.25 17.40 7.00
N VAL A 35 6.39 16.19 7.54
CA VAL A 35 7.69 15.50 7.66
C VAL A 35 7.80 14.39 6.63
N LEU A 36 8.88 14.40 5.84
CA LEU A 36 9.24 13.28 4.99
C LEU A 36 9.85 12.17 5.85
N THR A 37 9.14 11.05 5.99
CA THR A 37 9.66 9.85 6.68
C THR A 37 10.14 8.82 5.66
N ALA A 38 11.38 8.36 5.81
CA ALA A 38 11.97 7.34 4.95
C ALA A 38 12.04 5.99 5.69
N LEU A 39 11.63 4.92 5.00
CA LEU A 39 11.78 3.54 5.47
C LEU A 39 12.95 2.88 4.73
N VAL A 40 14.02 2.58 5.45
CA VAL A 40 15.29 2.09 4.87
C VAL A 40 15.66 0.74 5.48
N GLY A 41 16.29 -0.13 4.69
CA GLY A 41 16.70 -1.47 5.12
C GLY A 41 17.08 -2.37 3.95
N VAL A 42 17.65 -3.53 4.24
CA VAL A 42 18.11 -4.50 3.22
C VAL A 42 16.96 -5.08 2.39
N SER A 43 17.26 -5.65 1.22
CA SER A 43 16.26 -6.38 0.42
C SER A 43 15.67 -7.53 1.25
N GLY A 44 14.35 -7.75 1.16
CA GLY A 44 13.66 -8.77 1.96
C GLY A 44 13.31 -8.37 3.39
N ALA A 45 13.75 -7.20 3.90
CA ALA A 45 13.45 -6.75 5.27
C ALA A 45 11.97 -6.40 5.55
N GLY A 46 11.05 -6.64 4.59
CA GLY A 46 9.62 -6.37 4.78
C GLY A 46 9.19 -4.92 4.53
N LYS A 47 10.04 -4.06 3.96
CA LYS A 47 9.71 -2.65 3.67
C LYS A 47 8.45 -2.49 2.82
N THR A 48 8.43 -3.13 1.66
CA THR A 48 7.28 -3.12 0.75
C THR A 48 6.06 -3.75 1.41
N THR A 49 6.25 -4.82 2.20
CA THR A 49 5.16 -5.45 2.96
C THR A 49 4.53 -4.49 3.97
N LEU A 50 5.34 -3.74 4.72
CA LEU A 50 4.85 -2.75 5.67
C LEU A 50 4.06 -1.64 4.96
N MET A 51 4.60 -1.14 3.84
CA MET A 51 3.92 -0.12 3.04
C MET A 51 2.60 -0.64 2.44
N ASP A 52 2.54 -1.87 1.95
CA ASP A 52 1.31 -2.49 1.43
C ASP A 52 0.25 -2.71 2.52
N VAL A 53 0.66 -3.02 3.75
CA VAL A 53 -0.27 -3.14 4.89
C VAL A 53 -0.84 -1.78 5.26
N LEU A 54 -0.01 -0.73 5.34
CA LEU A 54 -0.47 0.64 5.63
C LEU A 54 -1.39 1.18 4.53
N ALA A 55 -1.06 0.90 3.26
CA ALA A 55 -1.89 1.21 2.10
C ALA A 55 -3.19 0.39 2.06
N GLY A 56 -3.25 -0.72 2.80
CA GLY A 56 -4.35 -1.70 2.78
C GLY A 56 -4.47 -2.43 1.44
N ARG A 57 -3.35 -2.61 0.74
CA ARG A 57 -3.23 -3.40 -0.49
C ARG A 57 -2.89 -4.87 -0.22
N LYS A 58 -2.49 -5.21 1.01
CA LYS A 58 -2.27 -6.60 1.41
C LYS A 58 -3.61 -7.34 1.53
N THR A 59 -3.99 -8.04 0.45
CA THR A 59 -5.29 -8.76 0.33
C THR A 59 -5.26 -10.19 0.84
N GLY A 60 -4.14 -10.68 1.36
CA GLY A 60 -4.00 -12.05 1.86
C GLY A 60 -3.13 -12.14 3.11
N GLY A 61 -3.44 -13.12 3.94
CA GLY A 61 -2.83 -13.31 5.26
C GLY A 61 -3.70 -12.75 6.39
N TYR A 62 -3.13 -12.68 7.58
CA TYR A 62 -3.74 -12.08 8.76
C TYR A 62 -2.94 -10.81 9.10
N ILE A 63 -3.66 -9.73 9.41
CA ILE A 63 -3.07 -8.48 9.87
C ILE A 63 -3.63 -8.26 11.27
N GLU A 64 -2.74 -8.15 12.24
CA GLU A 64 -3.07 -7.90 13.63
C GLU A 64 -2.47 -6.56 14.06
N GLY A 65 -3.08 -5.94 15.08
CA GLY A 65 -2.72 -4.60 15.55
C GLY A 65 -3.67 -3.51 15.07
N SER A 66 -3.28 -2.27 15.34
CA SER A 66 -4.12 -1.08 15.15
C SER A 66 -3.36 0.02 14.42
N VAL A 67 -4.00 0.62 13.42
CA VAL A 67 -3.47 1.79 12.70
C VAL A 67 -4.42 2.95 12.90
N TYR A 68 -3.87 4.11 13.25
CA TYR A 68 -4.64 5.33 13.46
C TYR A 68 -4.20 6.42 12.48
N ILE A 69 -5.16 7.19 11.97
CA ILE A 69 -4.94 8.33 11.10
C ILE A 69 -5.58 9.54 11.77
N SER A 70 -4.78 10.54 12.09
CA SER A 70 -5.24 11.76 12.79
C SER A 70 -6.03 11.46 14.08
N GLY A 71 -5.65 10.41 14.81
CA GLY A 71 -6.30 9.98 16.05
C GLY A 71 -7.49 9.02 15.88
N TYR A 72 -7.94 8.75 14.66
CA TYR A 72 -9.07 7.85 14.39
C TYR A 72 -8.62 6.48 13.86
N PRO A 73 -9.31 5.38 14.21
CA PRO A 73 -9.03 4.08 13.63
C PRO A 73 -9.10 4.12 12.10
N LYS A 74 -8.09 3.55 11.43
CA LYS A 74 -8.02 3.50 9.97
C LYS A 74 -9.19 2.69 9.41
N ARG A 75 -9.98 3.32 8.54
CA ARG A 75 -11.01 2.66 7.71
C ARG A 75 -10.55 2.62 6.26
N GLN A 76 -10.45 1.40 5.70
CA GLN A 76 -9.86 1.20 4.38
C GLN A 76 -10.57 1.97 3.27
N ASP A 77 -11.91 1.94 3.23
CA ASP A 77 -12.71 2.59 2.19
C ASP A 77 -12.48 4.10 2.12
N THR A 78 -12.30 4.73 3.29
CA THR A 78 -12.11 6.18 3.39
C THR A 78 -10.66 6.56 3.20
N PHE A 79 -9.74 5.74 3.71
CA PHE A 79 -8.31 5.98 3.57
C PHE A 79 -7.87 6.03 2.11
N ALA A 80 -8.33 5.08 1.28
CA ALA A 80 -7.98 5.03 -0.14
C ALA A 80 -8.38 6.30 -0.92
N ARG A 81 -9.36 7.07 -0.44
CA ARG A 81 -9.78 8.34 -1.05
C ARG A 81 -8.91 9.54 -0.68
N VAL A 82 -8.19 9.46 0.44
CA VAL A 82 -7.38 10.57 0.99
C VAL A 82 -5.88 10.28 0.97
N SER A 83 -5.48 9.08 0.57
CA SER A 83 -4.07 8.67 0.45
C SER A 83 -3.70 8.38 -0.99
N GLY A 84 -2.50 8.80 -1.42
CA GLY A 84 -1.86 8.31 -2.63
C GLY A 84 -0.89 7.17 -2.31
N TYR A 85 -0.88 6.12 -3.13
CA TYR A 85 0.12 5.04 -3.06
C TYR A 85 0.77 4.88 -4.43
N CYS A 86 2.09 5.04 -4.48
CA CYS A 86 2.88 4.78 -5.68
C CYS A 86 3.49 3.39 -5.57
N GLU A 87 3.26 2.56 -6.58
CA GLU A 87 3.80 1.20 -6.62
C GLU A 87 5.29 1.22 -6.95
N GLN A 88 5.99 0.10 -6.68
CA GLN A 88 7.40 -0.05 -7.03
C GLN A 88 7.61 -0.08 -8.56
N ASN A 89 6.62 -0.58 -9.29
CA ASN A 89 6.62 -0.60 -10.76
C ASN A 89 5.57 0.39 -11.26
N ASP A 90 5.97 1.20 -12.24
CA ASP A 90 5.06 2.14 -12.89
C ASP A 90 4.07 1.40 -13.81
N ILE A 91 2.79 1.77 -13.71
CA ILE A 91 1.73 1.28 -14.59
C ILE A 91 1.21 2.47 -15.39
N HIS A 92 1.67 2.61 -16.63
CA HIS A 92 1.23 3.68 -17.53
C HIS A 92 0.93 3.11 -18.92
N SER A 93 -0.01 3.73 -19.63
CA SER A 93 -0.29 3.40 -21.02
C SER A 93 0.85 3.93 -21.91
N PRO A 94 1.44 3.11 -22.80
CA PRO A 94 2.49 3.58 -23.68
C PRO A 94 1.97 4.52 -24.79
N TYR A 95 0.65 4.62 -24.96
CA TYR A 95 0.01 5.38 -26.03
C TYR A 95 -0.50 6.76 -25.60
N VAL A 96 -0.25 7.16 -24.36
CA VAL A 96 -0.80 8.38 -23.75
C VAL A 96 0.36 9.22 -23.25
N THR A 97 0.32 10.51 -23.50
CA THR A 97 1.33 11.45 -22.98
C THR A 97 1.20 11.60 -21.46
N VAL A 98 2.24 12.13 -20.84
CA VAL A 98 2.22 12.44 -19.39
C VAL A 98 1.09 13.40 -19.05
N TYR A 99 0.88 14.42 -19.90
CA TYR A 99 -0.17 15.41 -19.71
C TYR A 99 -1.57 14.78 -19.73
N GLU A 100 -1.87 13.98 -20.75
CA GLU A 100 -3.16 13.31 -20.87
C GLU A 100 -3.42 12.33 -19.71
N SER A 101 -2.38 11.63 -19.26
CA SER A 101 -2.45 10.71 -18.12
C SER A 101 -2.80 11.46 -16.82
N LEU A 102 -2.20 12.63 -16.60
CA LEU A 102 -2.48 13.47 -15.44
C LEU A 102 -3.91 14.03 -15.49
N VAL A 103 -4.33 14.57 -16.64
CA VAL A 103 -5.69 15.12 -16.83
C VAL A 103 -6.75 14.04 -16.63
N TYR A 104 -6.55 12.86 -17.21
CA TYR A 104 -7.46 11.72 -17.04
C TYR A 104 -7.60 11.32 -15.57
N SER A 105 -6.48 11.25 -14.84
CA SER A 105 -6.47 11.00 -13.41
C SER A 105 -7.22 12.07 -12.61
N ALA A 106 -7.02 13.35 -12.95
CA ALA A 106 -7.70 14.46 -12.30
C ALA A 106 -9.22 14.38 -12.47
N TRP A 107 -9.72 14.04 -13.66
CA TRP A 107 -11.15 13.87 -13.92
C TRP A 107 -11.79 12.75 -13.09
N LEU A 108 -11.08 11.67 -12.84
CA LEU A 108 -11.61 10.54 -12.07
C LEU A 108 -11.58 10.74 -10.56
N ARG A 109 -10.65 11.56 -10.04
CA ARG A 109 -10.41 11.69 -8.59
C ARG A 109 -10.93 13.00 -7.99
N LEU A 110 -11.05 14.06 -8.77
CA LEU A 110 -11.48 15.37 -8.25
C LEU A 110 -13.01 15.49 -8.24
N SER A 111 -13.55 16.22 -7.26
CA SER A 111 -14.97 16.55 -7.20
C SER A 111 -15.40 17.40 -8.41
N SER A 112 -16.67 17.28 -8.80
CA SER A 112 -17.33 18.15 -9.78
C SER A 112 -17.17 19.64 -9.44
N ASP A 113 -17.06 19.97 -8.16
CA ASP A 113 -17.02 21.35 -7.65
C ASP A 113 -15.65 22.03 -7.83
N VAL A 114 -14.61 21.25 -8.15
CA VAL A 114 -13.28 21.80 -8.44
C VAL A 114 -13.33 22.52 -9.78
N LYS A 115 -13.09 23.84 -9.79
CA LYS A 115 -13.10 24.66 -11.01
C LYS A 115 -12.12 24.13 -12.05
N SER A 116 -12.51 24.20 -13.31
CA SER A 116 -11.71 23.73 -14.46
C SER A 116 -10.31 24.34 -14.53
N ASP A 117 -10.13 25.58 -14.06
CA ASP A 117 -8.83 26.26 -14.07
C ASP A 117 -7.86 25.71 -13.01
N THR A 118 -8.38 25.07 -11.96
CA THR A 118 -7.58 24.41 -10.91
C THR A 118 -7.28 22.95 -11.26
N ARG A 119 -7.86 22.42 -12.35
CA ARG A 119 -7.64 21.05 -12.85
C ARG A 119 -6.51 20.96 -13.89
N LYS A 120 -5.88 22.08 -14.25
CA LYS A 120 -4.82 22.19 -15.26
C LYS A 120 -3.43 21.97 -14.68
#